data_AF-A0A4Y2LA83-F1
#
_entry.id   AF-A0A4Y2LA83-F1
#
_cell.length_a   1.000
_cell.length_b   1.000
_cell.length_c   1.000
_cell.angle_alpha   90.00
_cell.angle_beta   90.00
_cell.angle_gamma   90.00
#
_symmetry.space_group_name_H-M   'P 1'
#
loop_
_entity.id
_entity.type
_entity.pdbx_description
1 polymer ?
#
loop_
_entity_poly.entity_id
_entity_poly.type
_entity_poly.pdbx_seq_one_letter_code
_entity_poly.pdbx_strand_id
1 'polypeptide(L)'
;MEERCHQPNRKSCRTPATVCLLQFNELSFCHIFQHIDGQTAGPKSFRGPIGQQLTCYEKLLVVDYEPIDCSIPDIDRNLLSKDQEYLLEISNAITLGHCPEDLTNWDPGPLFHSRWLTAAN
;
A
#
# COMPACT_ATOMS: atom_id res chain seq x y z
N MET A 1 -7.33 -22.49 53.21
CA MET A 1 -8.08 -22.05 52.01
C MET A 1 -7.21 -20.98 51.36
N GLU A 2 -6.29 -21.40 50.50
CA GLU A 2 -5.50 -20.51 49.64
C GLU A 2 -5.75 -20.97 48.21
N GLU A 3 -6.53 -20.19 47.46
CA GLU A 3 -6.69 -20.41 46.03
C GLU A 3 -5.47 -19.84 45.31
N ARG A 4 -4.64 -20.73 44.77
CA ARG A 4 -3.58 -20.38 43.82
C ARG A 4 -4.25 -19.99 42.50
N CYS A 5 -4.30 -18.69 42.20
CA CYS A 5 -4.65 -18.21 40.86
C CYS A 5 -3.62 -18.72 39.84
N HIS A 6 -4.03 -19.66 38.99
CA HIS A 6 -3.26 -20.04 37.81
C HIS A 6 -3.22 -18.88 36.81
N GLN A 7 -2.02 -18.46 36.40
CA GLN A 7 -1.85 -17.52 35.28
C GLN A 7 -2.30 -18.18 33.97
N PRO A 8 -3.07 -17.48 33.11
CA PRO A 8 -3.40 -17.99 31.79
C PRO A 8 -2.12 -18.04 30.94
N ASN A 9 -1.85 -19.24 30.43
CA ASN A 9 -0.75 -19.54 29.52
C ASN A 9 -0.83 -18.64 28.29
N ARG A 10 -0.10 -17.51 28.31
CA ARG A 10 0.17 -16.71 27.11
C ARG A 10 1.11 -17.53 26.23
N LYS A 11 0.53 -18.36 25.36
CA LYS A 11 1.22 -18.88 24.19
C LYS A 11 1.68 -17.65 23.39
N SER A 12 2.95 -17.31 23.54
CA SER A 12 3.61 -16.29 22.73
C SER A 12 3.65 -16.80 21.30
N CYS A 13 2.60 -16.53 20.55
CA CYS A 13 2.63 -16.64 19.09
C CYS A 13 3.69 -15.65 18.62
N ARG A 14 4.89 -16.15 18.29
CA ARG A 14 5.89 -15.37 17.57
C ARG A 14 5.32 -15.12 16.18
N THR A 15 4.60 -14.02 16.01
CA THR A 15 4.39 -13.47 14.67
C THR A 15 5.75 -13.09 14.12
N PRO A 16 6.11 -13.52 12.90
CA PRO A 16 7.38 -13.16 12.30
C PRO A 16 7.47 -11.63 12.18
N ALA A 17 8.64 -11.06 12.48
CA ALA A 17 8.88 -9.63 12.57
C ALA A 17 8.45 -8.82 11.32
N THR A 18 8.35 -9.50 10.17
CA THR A 18 7.85 -8.96 8.91
C THR A 18 6.38 -8.51 8.96
N VAL A 19 5.51 -9.20 9.72
CA VAL A 19 4.10 -8.80 9.88
C VAL A 19 4.00 -7.49 10.67
N CYS A 20 4.90 -7.27 11.63
CA CYS A 20 4.90 -6.06 12.45
C CYS A 20 5.38 -4.81 11.69
N LEU A 21 6.31 -4.96 10.74
CA LEU A 21 6.84 -3.84 9.94
C LEU A 21 5.81 -3.34 8.92
N LEU A 22 5.12 -4.24 8.23
CA LEU A 22 4.03 -3.89 7.31
C LEU A 22 2.90 -3.15 8.06
N GLN A 23 2.52 -3.64 9.24
CA GLN A 23 1.50 -2.99 10.08
C GLN A 23 1.93 -1.58 10.52
N PHE A 24 3.21 -1.36 10.81
CA PHE A 24 3.73 -0.05 11.21
C PHE A 24 3.69 0.98 10.06
N ASN A 25 4.06 0.55 8.86
CA ASN A 25 3.97 1.38 7.67
C ASN A 25 2.50 1.70 7.34
N GLU A 26 1.61 0.70 7.40
CA GLU A 26 0.17 0.90 7.20
C GLU A 26 -0.41 1.95 8.17
N LEU A 27 -0.03 1.93 9.45
CA LEU A 27 -0.48 2.93 10.44
C LEU A 27 -0.01 4.35 10.12
N SER A 28 1.26 4.49 9.74
CA SER A 28 1.83 5.80 9.39
C SER A 28 1.14 6.40 8.16
N PHE A 29 0.91 5.57 7.14
CA PHE A 29 0.14 5.98 5.96
C PHE A 29 -1.31 6.31 6.30
N CYS A 30 -1.97 5.53 7.17
CA CYS A 30 -3.33 5.85 7.63
C CYS A 30 -3.43 7.28 8.19
N HIS A 31 -2.47 7.70 9.02
CA HIS A 31 -2.49 9.04 9.61
C HIS A 31 -2.28 10.14 8.56
N ILE A 32 -1.39 9.93 7.60
CA ILE A 32 -1.15 10.88 6.50
C ILE A 32 -2.41 11.00 5.64
N PHE A 33 -3.01 9.89 5.23
CA PHE A 33 -4.23 9.90 4.42
C PHE A 33 -5.44 10.46 5.19
N GLN A 34 -5.53 10.25 6.50
CA GLN A 34 -6.55 10.93 7.32
C GLN A 34 -6.41 12.45 7.27
N HIS A 35 -5.19 12.97 7.14
CA HIS A 35 -4.95 14.40 7.02
C HIS A 35 -5.24 14.92 5.60
N ILE A 36 -4.83 14.17 4.57
CA ILE A 36 -4.95 14.60 3.16
C ILE A 36 -6.36 14.39 2.62
N ASP A 37 -6.97 13.23 2.92
CA ASP A 37 -8.24 12.78 2.35
C ASP A 37 -9.37 12.73 3.41
N GLY A 38 -9.05 12.88 4.69
CA GLY A 38 -10.04 12.81 5.77
C GLY A 38 -10.31 11.39 6.28
N GLN A 39 -11.19 11.28 7.26
CA GLN A 39 -11.49 9.99 7.89
C GLN A 39 -12.33 9.09 6.99
N THR A 40 -11.90 7.84 6.82
CA THR A 40 -12.68 6.79 6.16
C THR A 40 -14.00 6.53 6.92
N ALA A 41 -15.04 6.08 6.23
CA ALA A 41 -16.33 5.71 6.85
C ALA A 41 -16.37 4.25 7.32
N GLY A 42 -15.39 3.46 6.92
CA GLY A 42 -15.26 2.06 7.29
C GLY A 42 -14.17 1.37 6.45
N PRO A 43 -14.00 0.05 6.61
CA PRO A 43 -12.96 -0.72 5.92
C PRO A 43 -13.12 -0.79 4.40
N LYS A 44 -14.27 -0.33 3.87
CA LYS A 44 -14.66 -0.44 2.46
C LYS A 44 -15.16 0.88 1.87
N SER A 45 -15.01 1.99 2.57
CA SER A 45 -15.58 3.26 2.11
C SER A 45 -14.66 4.44 2.39
N PHE A 46 -14.26 5.07 1.29
CA PHE A 46 -13.59 6.36 1.30
C PHE A 46 -14.63 7.48 1.40
N ARG A 47 -14.37 8.46 2.26
CA ARG A 47 -15.18 9.68 2.34
C ARG A 47 -14.49 10.87 1.70
N GLY A 48 -13.17 10.81 1.58
CA GLY A 48 -12.39 11.88 1.04
C GLY A 48 -12.53 12.05 -0.46
N PRO A 49 -12.23 13.25 -0.99
CA PRO A 49 -12.29 13.53 -2.41
C PRO A 49 -11.38 12.60 -3.24
N ILE A 50 -10.19 12.26 -2.73
CA ILE A 50 -9.23 11.38 -3.40
C ILE A 50 -9.76 9.95 -3.38
N GLY A 51 -10.11 9.42 -2.21
CA GLY A 51 -10.59 8.04 -2.13
C GLY A 51 -11.94 7.82 -2.83
N GLN A 52 -12.80 8.84 -2.95
CA GLN A 52 -14.00 8.75 -3.80
C GLN A 52 -13.65 8.60 -5.28
N GLN A 53 -12.63 9.31 -5.78
CA GLN A 53 -12.14 9.16 -7.16
C GLN A 53 -11.53 7.77 -7.41
N LEU A 54 -10.94 7.15 -6.39
CA LEU A 54 -10.41 5.78 -6.47
C LEU A 54 -11.51 4.71 -6.65
N THR A 55 -12.79 5.01 -6.47
CA THR A 55 -13.88 4.02 -6.65
C THR A 55 -14.01 3.52 -8.10
N CYS A 56 -13.44 4.23 -9.08
CA CYS A 56 -13.52 3.89 -10.51
C CYS A 56 -12.15 3.72 -11.18
N TYR A 57 -11.08 3.58 -10.40
CA TYR A 57 -9.69 3.59 -10.90
C TYR A 57 -9.40 2.52 -11.97
N GLU A 58 -9.99 1.32 -11.85
CA GLU A 58 -9.82 0.21 -12.81
C GLU A 58 -10.21 0.56 -14.25
N LYS A 59 -11.00 1.62 -14.45
CA LYS A 59 -11.51 2.04 -15.76
C LYS A 59 -10.88 3.34 -16.26
N LEU A 60 -9.94 3.92 -15.50
CA LEU A 60 -9.31 5.17 -15.88
C LEU A 60 -8.17 4.89 -16.85
N LEU A 61 -8.16 5.64 -17.95
CA LEU A 61 -7.03 5.65 -18.87
C LEU A 61 -5.83 6.31 -18.22
N VAL A 62 -4.62 5.87 -18.57
CA VAL A 62 -3.41 6.61 -18.24
C VAL A 62 -3.49 7.96 -18.95
N VAL A 63 -3.42 9.03 -18.16
CA VAL A 63 -3.39 10.41 -18.63
C VAL A 63 -1.95 10.90 -18.70
N ASP A 64 -1.69 11.92 -19.51
CA ASP A 64 -0.39 12.59 -19.52
C ASP A 64 -0.16 13.29 -18.16
N TYR A 65 1.06 13.22 -17.65
CA TYR A 65 1.47 13.85 -16.38
C TYR A 65 2.86 14.48 -16.50
N GLU A 66 3.12 15.48 -15.67
CA GLU A 66 4.46 16.06 -15.54
C GLU A 66 5.37 15.12 -14.72
N PRO A 67 6.60 14.84 -15.18
CA PRO A 67 7.54 14.00 -14.44
C PRO A 67 7.88 14.61 -13.08
N ILE A 68 8.02 13.75 -12.07
CA ILE A 68 8.46 14.16 -10.74
C ILE A 68 9.94 13.83 -10.58
N ASP A 69 10.78 14.85 -10.37
CA ASP A 69 12.20 14.67 -10.11
C ASP A 69 12.42 13.90 -8.81
N CYS A 70 12.89 12.66 -8.93
CA CYS A 70 13.20 11.79 -7.82
C CYS A 70 14.34 10.83 -8.18
N SER A 71 15.27 10.66 -7.24
CA SER A 71 16.37 9.70 -7.40
C SER A 71 15.94 8.33 -6.94
N ILE A 72 15.64 7.44 -7.88
CA ILE A 72 15.38 6.03 -7.58
C ILE A 72 16.74 5.33 -7.40
N PRO A 73 16.98 4.62 -6.28
CA PRO A 73 18.23 3.90 -6.06
C PRO A 73 18.37 2.76 -7.06
N ASP A 74 19.62 2.42 -7.41
CA ASP A 74 19.91 1.24 -8.22
C ASP A 74 19.63 -0.04 -7.39
N ILE A 75 18.59 -0.78 -7.77
CA ILE A 75 18.12 -1.98 -7.07
C ILE A 75 18.28 -3.18 -8.00
N ASP A 76 18.94 -4.23 -7.50
CA ASP A 76 19.03 -5.50 -8.22
C ASP A 76 17.64 -6.13 -8.36
N ARG A 77 17.12 -6.13 -9.59
CA ARG A 77 15.81 -6.67 -9.96
C ARG A 77 15.67 -8.15 -9.59
N ASN A 78 16.76 -8.91 -9.56
CA ASN A 78 16.73 -10.34 -9.20
C ASN A 78 16.35 -10.58 -7.74
N LEU A 79 16.43 -9.55 -6.89
CA LEU A 79 16.07 -9.61 -5.48
C LEU A 79 14.62 -9.17 -5.21
N LEU A 80 13.90 -8.71 -6.23
CA LEU A 80 12.56 -8.16 -6.09
C LEU A 80 11.49 -9.24 -6.22
N SER A 81 10.45 -9.15 -5.39
CA SER A 81 9.19 -9.82 -5.68
C SER A 81 8.48 -9.12 -6.84
N LYS A 82 7.48 -9.78 -7.43
CA LYS A 82 6.66 -9.18 -8.50
C LYS A 82 6.02 -7.86 -8.09
N ASP A 83 5.49 -7.78 -6.86
CA ASP A 83 4.88 -6.56 -6.34
C ASP A 83 5.92 -5.42 -6.20
N GLN A 84 7.14 -5.76 -5.78
CA GLN A 84 8.22 -4.76 -5.65
C GLN A 84 8.75 -4.32 -7.02
N GLU A 85 8.83 -5.24 -7.97
CA GLU A 85 9.19 -4.93 -9.37
C GLU A 85 8.15 -4.00 -10.00
N TYR A 86 6.87 -4.26 -9.78
CA TYR A 86 5.79 -3.40 -10.26
C TYR A 86 5.86 -1.98 -9.66
N LEU A 87 6.08 -1.86 -8.35
CA LEU A 87 6.29 -0.56 -7.70
C LEU A 87 7.51 0.19 -8.24
N LEU A 88 8.60 -0.53 -8.58
CA LEU A 88 9.79 0.05 -9.18
C LEU A 88 9.49 0.59 -10.59
N GLU A 89 8.76 -0.17 -11.41
CA GLU A 89 8.36 0.26 -12.76
C GLU A 89 7.42 1.47 -12.73
N ILE A 90 6.44 1.51 -11.82
CA ILE A 90 5.59 2.70 -11.60
C ILE A 90 6.44 3.91 -11.22
N SER A 91 7.38 3.72 -10.29
CA SER A 91 8.25 4.81 -9.83
C SER A 91 9.07 5.36 -11.00
N ASN A 92 9.66 4.49 -11.81
CA ASN A 92 10.41 4.90 -13.01
C ASN A 92 9.53 5.64 -14.01
N ALA A 93 8.30 5.16 -14.25
CA ALA A 93 7.36 5.83 -15.15
C ALA A 93 7.06 7.27 -14.68
N ILE A 94 6.82 7.45 -13.38
CA ILE A 94 6.59 8.76 -12.76
C ILE A 94 7.81 9.68 -12.92
N THR A 95 9.03 9.17 -12.70
CA THR A 95 10.26 9.96 -12.85
C THR A 95 10.52 10.36 -14.30
N LEU A 96 10.21 9.47 -15.24
CA LEU A 96 10.44 9.69 -16.67
C LEU A 96 9.30 10.48 -17.35
N GLY A 97 8.14 10.60 -16.72
CA GLY A 97 6.97 11.27 -17.31
C GLY A 97 6.26 10.42 -18.36
N HIS A 98 6.48 9.09 -18.36
CA HIS A 98 5.97 8.21 -19.40
C HIS A 98 5.66 6.82 -18.84
N CYS A 99 4.42 6.37 -19.02
CA CYS A 99 3.98 5.02 -18.64
C CYS A 99 4.12 4.05 -19.83
N PRO A 100 4.93 2.98 -19.74
CA PRO A 100 5.00 1.95 -20.78
C PRO A 100 3.67 1.22 -20.96
N GLU A 101 3.27 0.93 -22.20
CA GLU A 101 2.02 0.20 -22.49
C GLU A 101 1.99 -1.19 -21.83
N ASP A 102 3.12 -1.88 -21.78
CA ASP A 102 3.23 -3.18 -21.10
C ASP A 102 2.90 -3.07 -19.60
N LEU A 103 3.26 -1.96 -18.94
CA LEU A 103 2.98 -1.72 -17.52
C LEU A 103 1.47 -1.52 -17.27
N THR A 104 0.75 -0.95 -18.25
CA THR A 104 -0.70 -0.75 -18.13
C THR A 104 -1.50 -2.06 -18.15
N ASN A 105 -0.89 -3.15 -18.63
CA ASN A 105 -1.50 -4.47 -18.70
C ASN A 105 -1.22 -5.31 -17.45
N TRP A 106 -0.44 -4.81 -16.49
CA TRP A 106 -0.17 -5.54 -15.25
C TRP A 106 -1.41 -5.45 -14.38
N ASP A 107 -1.89 -6.61 -13.90
CA ASP A 107 -3.00 -6.67 -12.94
C ASP A 107 -2.41 -6.58 -11.52
N PRO A 108 -2.57 -5.44 -10.82
CA PRO A 108 -2.14 -5.29 -9.43
C PRO A 108 -2.96 -6.17 -8.46
N GLY A 109 -3.98 -6.89 -8.95
CA GLY A 109 -4.92 -7.61 -8.14
C GLY A 109 -5.92 -6.66 -7.46
N PRO A 110 -6.90 -7.21 -6.73
CA PRO A 110 -7.97 -6.43 -6.15
C PRO A 110 -7.45 -5.46 -5.08
N LEU A 111 -7.82 -4.19 -5.18
CA LEU A 111 -7.58 -3.22 -4.12
C LEU A 111 -8.27 -3.65 -2.82
N PHE A 112 -7.48 -3.89 -1.79
CA PHE A 112 -8.01 -4.03 -0.43
C PHE A 112 -8.18 -2.64 0.16
N HIS A 113 -9.40 -2.10 0.11
CA HIS A 113 -9.76 -0.76 0.61
C HIS A 113 -9.41 -0.49 2.09
N SER A 114 -9.15 -1.54 2.88
CA SER A 114 -8.71 -1.44 4.28
C SER A 114 -7.20 -1.38 4.44
N ARG A 115 -6.43 -1.61 3.38
CA ARG A 115 -4.97 -1.63 3.36
C ARG A 115 -4.49 -0.54 2.41
N TRP A 116 -4.16 0.62 2.96
CA TRP A 116 -3.64 1.75 2.18
C TRP A 116 -2.41 1.40 1.35
N LEU A 117 -1.61 0.43 1.82
CA LEU A 117 -0.47 -0.08 1.06
C LEU A 117 -0.90 -0.71 -0.28
N THR A 118 -2.11 -1.27 -0.36
CA THR A 118 -2.65 -1.84 -1.59
C THR A 118 -3.15 -0.73 -2.52
N ALA A 119 -3.58 0.43 -2.01
CA ALA A 119 -3.99 1.58 -2.83
C ALA A 119 -2.82 2.30 -3.52
N ALA A 120 -1.58 1.90 -3.23
CA ALA A 120 -0.37 2.31 -3.95
C ALA A 120 0.00 1.34 -5.10
N ASN A 121 -0.81 0.29 -5.33
CA ASN A 121 -0.71 -0.67 -6.43
C ASN A 121 -1.61 -0.23 -7.61
#